data_AF-M5CAH3-F1
#
_entry.id   AF-M5CAH3-F1
#
_cell.length_a   1.000
_cell.length_b   1.000
_cell.length_c   1.000
_cell.angle_alpha   90.00
_cell.angle_beta   90.00
_cell.angle_gamma   90.00
#
_symmetry.space_group_name_H-M   'P 1'
#
loop_
_entity.id
_entity.type
_entity.pdbx_description
1 polymer ?
#
loop_
_entity_poly.entity_id
_entity_poly.type
_entity_poly.pdbx_seq_one_letter_code
_entity_poly.pdbx_strand_id
1 'polypeptide(L)'
;MYGLEFFLKEEQDGTVAWHQTDEWNKEQRTAIASPMLHIAGSLREQEVYETGRSGGYMTEGLAGVDVKSMTLPQVLRHLQRHVDYHIEAVNRRLRGGFSAKQTPQIYSSYKWPLDDPRILSTIGLIDISIISD
;
A
#
# COMPACT_ATOMS: atom_id res chain seq x y z
N MET A 1 10.94 -12.57 7.29
CA MET A 1 9.86 -11.86 6.57
C MET A 1 8.79 -11.57 7.61
N TYR A 2 8.35 -10.31 7.70
CA TYR A 2 7.58 -9.78 8.82
C TYR A 2 6.17 -10.38 8.88
N GLY A 3 5.59 -10.34 10.08
CA GLY A 3 4.29 -10.84 10.52
C GLY A 3 3.00 -10.53 9.72
N LEU A 4 3.08 -10.23 8.44
CA LEU A 4 2.00 -9.67 7.62
C LEU A 4 1.17 -10.79 6.97
N GLU A 5 0.15 -11.25 7.68
CA GLU A 5 -0.74 -12.36 7.26
C GLU A 5 -1.77 -11.96 6.19
N PHE A 6 -2.13 -10.68 6.13
CA PHE A 6 -3.21 -10.20 5.28
C PHE A 6 -2.78 -9.05 4.38
N PHE A 7 -3.39 -8.98 3.19
CA PHE A 7 -3.31 -7.82 2.30
C PHE A 7 -4.70 -7.32 1.92
N LEU A 8 -4.82 -6.01 1.74
CA LEU A 8 -6.07 -5.35 1.40
C LEU A 8 -6.19 -5.24 -0.12
N LYS A 9 -7.31 -5.70 -0.66
CA LYS A 9 -7.56 -5.70 -2.10
C LYS A 9 -8.93 -5.11 -2.42
N GLU A 10 -8.99 -4.32 -3.48
CA GLU A 10 -10.25 -3.95 -4.11
C GLU A 10 -10.70 -5.05 -5.09
N GLU A 11 -11.94 -5.49 -4.94
CA GLU A 11 -12.57 -6.52 -5.74
C GLU A 11 -13.19 -5.95 -7.01
N GLN A 12 -13.55 -6.85 -7.93
CA GLN A 12 -14.18 -6.47 -9.19
C GLN A 12 -15.53 -5.74 -9.02
N ASP A 13 -16.23 -5.98 -7.91
CA ASP A 13 -17.48 -5.29 -7.58
C ASP A 13 -17.27 -3.94 -6.89
N GLY A 14 -16.01 -3.51 -6.72
CA GLY A 14 -15.65 -2.27 -6.03
C GLY A 14 -15.76 -2.36 -4.50
N THR A 15 -15.97 -3.54 -3.94
CA THR A 15 -15.77 -3.76 -2.50
C THR A 15 -14.29 -3.89 -2.18
N VAL A 16 -13.93 -3.68 -0.91
CA VAL A 16 -12.55 -3.85 -0.45
C VAL A 16 -12.55 -4.89 0.67
N ALA A 17 -11.66 -5.87 0.59
CA ALA A 17 -11.61 -7.00 1.51
C ALA A 17 -10.18 -7.42 1.85
N TRP A 18 -10.04 -8.06 3.02
CA TRP A 18 -8.79 -8.68 3.45
C TRP A 18 -8.62 -10.07 2.86
N HIS A 19 -7.49 -10.28 2.20
CA HIS A 19 -7.05 -11.57 1.68
C HIS A 19 -5.85 -12.05 2.48
N GLN A 20 -5.67 -13.37 2.54
CA GLN A 20 -4.50 -13.96 3.17
C GLN A 20 -3.33 -13.97 2.19
N THR A 21 -2.13 -13.65 2.66
CA THR A 21 -0.91 -13.72 1.86
C THR A 21 -0.41 -15.16 1.73
N ASP A 22 0.12 -15.54 0.57
CA ASP A 22 0.71 -16.87 0.34
C ASP A 22 2.05 -17.08 1.07
N GLU A 23 2.73 -15.99 1.45
CA GLU A 23 4.05 -16.00 2.09
C GLU A 23 4.00 -16.25 3.62
N TRP A 24 2.83 -16.59 4.17
CA TRP A 24 2.62 -16.68 5.62
C TRP A 24 3.05 -18.02 6.22
N ASN A 25 4.03 -18.01 7.14
CA ASN A 25 4.35 -19.15 8.01
C ASN A 25 3.73 -18.96 9.41
N LYS A 26 2.88 -19.91 9.84
CA LYS A 26 2.23 -19.94 11.16
C LYS A 26 3.21 -19.83 12.34
N GLU A 27 4.43 -20.32 12.19
CA GLU A 27 5.48 -20.25 13.21
C GLU A 27 5.93 -18.81 13.51
N GLN A 28 5.73 -17.88 12.57
CA GLN A 28 6.12 -16.47 12.71
C GLN A 28 5.07 -15.64 13.49
N ARG A 29 3.86 -16.17 13.68
CA ARG A 29 2.77 -15.47 14.38
C ARG A 29 3.10 -15.20 15.86
N THR A 30 3.85 -16.11 16.49
CA THR A 30 4.21 -16.00 17.92
C THR A 30 5.26 -14.92 18.19
N ALA A 31 5.93 -14.40 17.14
CA ALA A 31 6.94 -13.36 17.26
C ALA A 31 6.38 -11.92 17.17
N ILE A 32 5.12 -11.74 16.79
CA ILE A 32 4.51 -10.41 16.67
C ILE A 32 4.00 -9.95 18.03
N ALA A 33 4.75 -9.04 18.66
CA ALA A 33 4.39 -8.48 19.96
C ALA A 33 3.29 -7.40 19.87
N SER A 34 3.07 -6.80 18.69
CA SER A 34 2.14 -5.68 18.51
C SER A 34 1.46 -5.66 17.13
N PRO A 35 0.25 -5.08 17.03
CA PRO A 35 -0.47 -4.95 15.76
C PRO A 35 0.34 -4.21 14.65
N MET A 36 0.84 -4.97 13.67
CA MET A 36 1.50 -4.60 12.39
C MET A 36 0.58 -4.06 11.28
N LEU A 37 0.78 -2.84 10.75
CA LEU A 37 0.25 -2.40 9.43
C LEU A 37 1.39 -1.84 8.57
N HIS A 38 1.48 -2.29 7.31
CA HIS A 38 2.53 -1.89 6.36
C HIS A 38 1.88 -1.41 5.05
N ILE A 39 2.35 -0.28 4.51
CA ILE A 39 1.89 0.26 3.23
C ILE A 39 3.07 0.21 2.26
N ALA A 40 2.95 -0.63 1.23
CA ALA A 40 3.96 -0.81 0.21
C ALA A 40 3.63 0.00 -1.05
N GLY A 41 4.66 0.55 -1.70
CA GLY A 41 4.51 1.37 -2.90
C GLY A 41 4.26 0.58 -4.19
N SER A 42 4.56 -0.72 -4.20
CA SER A 42 4.41 -1.61 -5.35
C SER A 42 4.17 -3.06 -4.91
N LEU A 43 3.76 -3.91 -5.86
CA LEU A 43 3.90 -5.36 -5.71
C LEU A 43 5.38 -5.76 -5.79
N ARG A 44 5.72 -6.93 -5.23
CA ARG A 44 7.10 -7.46 -5.22
C ARG A 44 7.76 -7.53 -6.61
N GLU A 45 6.99 -7.88 -7.63
CA GLU A 45 7.48 -7.99 -9.02
C GLU A 45 7.47 -6.66 -9.79
N GLN A 46 7.00 -5.59 -9.17
CA GLN A 46 6.87 -4.28 -9.80
C GLN A 46 7.98 -3.34 -9.33
N GLU A 47 8.56 -2.62 -10.29
CA GLU A 47 9.46 -1.52 -9.99
C GLU A 47 8.73 -0.38 -9.25
N VAL A 48 9.47 0.32 -8.40
CA VAL A 48 9.00 1.55 -7.75
C VAL A 48 9.50 2.74 -8.57
N TYR A 49 8.58 3.63 -8.95
CA TYR A 49 8.90 4.81 -9.73
C TYR A 49 8.88 6.08 -8.88
N GLU A 50 9.73 7.02 -9.26
CA GLU A 50 9.91 8.30 -8.58
C GLU A 50 9.59 9.50 -9.48
N THR A 51 9.10 10.57 -8.86
CA THR A 51 8.86 11.86 -9.51
C THR A 51 10.15 12.62 -9.87
N GLY A 52 11.31 12.12 -9.43
CA GLY A 52 12.63 12.73 -9.61
C GLY A 52 12.90 13.99 -8.76
N ARG A 53 11.86 14.72 -8.32
CA ARG A 53 12.01 15.93 -7.48
C ARG A 53 11.22 15.92 -6.17
N SER A 54 10.13 15.17 -6.09
CA SER A 54 9.18 15.16 -4.97
C SER A 54 9.12 13.79 -4.25
N GLY A 55 10.08 12.90 -4.52
CA GLY A 55 10.13 11.54 -3.98
C GLY A 55 9.38 10.50 -4.84
N GLY A 56 9.15 9.32 -4.28
CA GLY A 56 8.38 8.24 -4.90
C GLY A 56 6.91 8.61 -5.15
N TYR A 57 6.28 8.04 -6.19
CA TYR A 57 4.87 8.33 -6.51
C TYR A 57 3.94 8.10 -5.31
N MET A 58 4.16 7.04 -4.53
CA MET A 58 3.34 6.77 -3.34
C MET A 58 3.52 7.85 -2.26
N THR A 59 4.76 8.23 -1.95
CA THR A 59 5.08 9.18 -0.87
C THR A 59 4.58 10.57 -1.21
N GLU A 60 4.63 10.97 -2.48
CA GLU A 60 4.04 12.22 -2.94
C GLU A 60 2.52 12.23 -2.77
N GLY A 61 1.85 11.10 -3.06
CA GLY A 61 0.41 10.96 -2.84
C GLY A 61 -0.02 11.08 -1.37
N LEU A 62 0.88 10.86 -0.42
CA LEU A 62 0.64 11.05 1.01
C LEU A 62 0.93 12.49 1.48
N ALA A 63 1.66 13.28 0.69
CA ALA A 63 2.06 14.62 1.08
C ALA A 63 0.84 15.57 1.14
N GLY A 64 0.62 16.19 2.30
CA GLY A 64 -0.47 17.16 2.49
C GLY A 64 -1.89 16.56 2.60
N VAL A 65 -2.01 15.23 2.64
CA VAL A 65 -3.29 14.53 2.81
C VAL A 65 -3.45 14.09 4.26
N ASP A 66 -4.60 14.41 4.87
CA ASP A 66 -4.94 13.90 6.20
C ASP A 66 -5.39 12.44 6.14
N VAL A 67 -4.43 11.54 5.95
CA VAL A 67 -4.69 10.10 5.93
C VAL A 67 -5.16 9.56 7.28
N LYS A 68 -4.97 10.29 8.38
CA LYS A 68 -5.37 9.86 9.73
C LYS A 68 -6.88 9.94 9.95
N SER A 69 -7.60 10.66 9.08
CA SER A 69 -9.07 10.69 9.07
C SER A 69 -9.69 9.71 8.07
N MET A 70 -8.88 8.96 7.32
CA MET A 70 -9.34 8.05 6.27
C MET A 70 -9.45 6.61 6.77
N THR A 71 -10.40 5.86 6.23
CA THR A 71 -10.43 4.40 6.37
C THR A 71 -9.35 3.75 5.50
N LEU A 72 -8.93 2.52 5.83
CA LEU A 72 -7.92 1.81 5.02
C LEU A 72 -8.32 1.65 3.54
N PRO A 73 -9.60 1.34 3.19
CA PRO A 73 -10.05 1.37 1.80
C PRO A 73 -9.91 2.73 1.11
N GLN A 74 -10.17 3.83 1.82
CA GLN A 74 -10.01 5.18 1.28
C GLN A 74 -8.54 5.49 0.99
N VAL A 75 -7.64 5.12 1.91
CA VAL A 75 -6.20 5.28 1.73
C VAL A 75 -5.70 4.47 0.53
N LEU A 76 -6.08 3.19 0.42
CA LEU A 76 -5.68 2.34 -0.70
C LEU A 76 -6.09 2.96 -2.04
N ARG A 77 -7.35 3.36 -2.18
CA ARG A 77 -7.87 3.99 -3.41
C ARG A 77 -7.20 5.32 -3.71
N HIS A 78 -6.94 6.13 -2.69
CA HIS A 78 -6.25 7.40 -2.85
C HIS A 78 -4.85 7.19 -3.43
N LEU A 79 -4.08 6.26 -2.84
CA LEU A 79 -2.75 5.90 -3.31
C LEU A 79 -2.77 5.33 -4.73
N GLN A 80 -3.69 4.40 -5.01
CA GLN A 80 -3.84 3.81 -6.35
C GLN A 80 -4.12 4.88 -7.41
N ARG A 81 -5.11 5.74 -7.19
CA ARG A 81 -5.43 6.84 -8.13
C ARG A 81 -4.25 7.76 -8.38
N HIS A 82 -3.51 8.09 -7.32
CA HIS A 82 -2.37 8.97 -7.42
C HIS A 82 -1.21 8.32 -8.19
N VAL A 83 -0.92 7.05 -7.92
CA VAL A 83 0.11 6.29 -8.67
C VAL A 83 -0.31 6.09 -10.13
N ASP A 84 -1.57 5.72 -10.38
CA ASP A 84 -2.11 5.52 -11.73
C ASP A 84 -1.97 6.78 -12.57
N TYR A 85 -2.24 7.96 -12.01
CA TYR A 85 -2.05 9.24 -12.69
C TYR A 85 -0.61 9.43 -13.22
N HIS A 86 0.40 9.11 -12.40
CA HIS A 86 1.80 9.21 -12.79
C HIS A 86 2.19 8.12 -13.80
N ILE A 87 1.75 6.89 -13.58
CA ILE A 87 2.01 5.76 -14.48
C ILE A 87 1.41 6.01 -15.86
N GLU A 88 0.18 6.54 -15.94
CA GLU A 88 -0.45 6.96 -17.20
C GLU A 88 0.33 8.08 -17.89
N ALA A 89 0.86 9.05 -17.12
CA ALA A 89 1.70 10.11 -17.68
C ALA A 89 3.02 9.57 -18.26
N VAL A 90 3.65 8.60 -17.59
CA VAL A 90 4.86 7.90 -18.08
C VAL A 90 4.54 7.08 -19.32
N ASN A 91 3.50 6.24 -19.26
CA ASN A 91 3.13 5.34 -20.35
C ASN A 91 2.75 6.10 -21.64
N ARG A 92 2.14 7.29 -21.53
CA ARG A 92 1.90 8.16 -22.70
C ARG A 92 3.19 8.65 -23.38
N ARG A 93 4.30 8.74 -22.63
CA ARG A 93 5.61 9.18 -23.14
C ARG A 93 6.43 8.01 -23.71
N LEU A 94 6.27 6.81 -23.14
CA LEU A 94 6.91 5.59 -23.61
C LEU A 94 6.27 5.10 -24.92
N ARG A 95 6.79 5.56 -26.06
CA ARG A 95 6.40 5.04 -27.37
C ARG A 95 7.11 3.70 -27.64
N GLY A 96 6.49 2.59 -27.28
CA GLY A 96 6.91 1.26 -27.74
C GLY A 96 6.94 0.17 -26.68
N GLY A 97 5.88 -0.63 -26.62
CA GLY A 97 5.86 -2.01 -26.08
C GLY A 97 5.94 -2.19 -24.56
N PHE A 98 6.61 -1.31 -23.83
CA PHE A 98 6.71 -1.38 -22.37
C PHE A 98 5.63 -0.54 -21.69
N SER A 99 4.92 -1.16 -20.74
CA SER A 99 3.95 -0.48 -19.87
C SER A 99 4.49 -0.52 -18.45
N ALA A 100 4.86 0.65 -17.93
CA ALA A 100 5.16 0.81 -16.52
C ALA A 100 3.91 0.46 -15.71
N LYS A 101 4.12 -0.22 -14.58
CA LYS A 101 3.06 -0.61 -13.64
C LYS A 101 3.57 -0.47 -12.23
N GLN A 102 2.76 0.14 -11.38
CA GLN A 102 3.01 0.21 -9.95
C GLN A 102 1.67 0.19 -9.23
N THR A 103 1.52 -0.70 -8.25
CA THR A 103 0.27 -0.92 -7.54
C THR A 103 0.53 -0.89 -6.03
N PRO A 104 0.16 0.18 -5.33
CA PRO A 104 0.27 0.26 -3.88
C PRO A 104 -0.51 -0.86 -3.19
N GLN A 105 0.01 -1.34 -2.06
CA GLN A 105 -0.59 -2.41 -1.26
C GLN A 105 -0.62 -2.02 0.21
N ILE A 106 -1.65 -2.50 0.93
CA ILE A 106 -1.72 -2.40 2.39
C ILE A 106 -1.70 -3.81 2.95
N TYR A 107 -0.72 -4.08 3.79
CA TYR A 107 -0.54 -5.34 4.51
C TYR A 107 -0.79 -5.17 6.00
N SER A 108 -1.25 -6.23 6.64
CA SER A 108 -1.54 -6.24 8.08
C SER A 108 -1.27 -7.61 8.68
N SER A 109 -0.91 -7.62 9.96
CA SER A 109 -0.84 -8.84 10.76
C SER A 109 -2.22 -9.36 11.23
N TYR A 110 -3.29 -8.59 11.02
CA TYR A 110 -4.67 -8.93 11.40
C TYR A 110 -5.69 -8.16 10.56
N LYS A 111 -6.91 -8.69 10.50
CA LYS A 111 -8.02 -8.07 9.78
C LYS A 111 -8.60 -6.91 10.59
N TRP A 112 -8.23 -5.70 10.23
CA TRP A 112 -8.84 -4.50 10.78
C TRP A 112 -10.28 -4.28 10.29
N PRO A 113 -11.15 -3.62 11.07
CA PRO A 113 -12.43 -3.10 10.58
C PRO A 113 -12.22 -2.10 9.44
N LEU A 114 -12.86 -2.31 8.29
CA LEU A 114 -12.61 -1.49 7.10
C LEU A 114 -13.35 -0.14 7.09
N ASP A 115 -14.27 0.03 8.03
CA ASP A 115 -15.09 1.22 8.25
C ASP A 115 -14.57 2.13 9.37
N ASP A 116 -13.53 1.72 10.11
CA ASP A 116 -12.98 2.52 11.21
C ASP A 116 -11.87 3.48 10.72
N PRO A 117 -12.10 4.81 10.71
CA PRO A 117 -11.09 5.79 10.31
C PRO A 117 -9.98 5.98 11.35
N ARG A 118 -10.15 5.46 12.58
CA ARG A 118 -9.20 5.70 13.69
C ARG A 118 -8.04 4.73 13.69
N ILE A 119 -8.00 3.77 12.78
CA ILE A 119 -6.95 2.75 12.73
C ILE A 119 -5.57 3.40 12.60
N LEU A 120 -5.41 4.31 11.64
CA LEU A 120 -4.11 4.94 11.38
C LEU A 120 -3.66 5.87 12.51
N SER A 121 -4.61 6.52 13.20
CA SER A 121 -4.30 7.31 14.39
C SER A 121 -3.97 6.44 15.62
N THR A 122 -4.54 5.24 15.72
CA THR A 122 -4.31 4.30 16.83
C THR A 122 -2.96 3.60 16.74
N ILE A 123 -2.53 3.22 15.53
CA ILE A 123 -1.25 2.51 15.34
C ILE A 123 -0.04 3.45 15.51
N GLY A 124 -0.24 4.78 15.46
CA GLY A 124 0.86 5.75 15.50
C GLY A 124 1.73 5.71 14.24
N LEU A 125 1.14 5.38 13.08
CA LEU A 125 1.84 5.18 11.81
C LEU A 125 2.46 6.48 11.28
N ILE A 126 3.74 6.70 11.57
CA ILE A 126 4.72 7.31 10.66
C ILE A 126 6.07 6.62 10.92
N ASP A 127 6.23 5.41 10.38
CA ASP A 127 7.55 4.98 9.95
C ASP A 127 7.36 4.28 8.61
N ILE A 128 7.33 5.07 7.54
CA ILE A 128 7.34 4.56 6.18
C ILE A 128 8.77 4.06 5.95
N SER A 129 9.09 2.88 6.48
CA SER A 129 10.34 2.19 6.16
C SER A 129 10.19 1.66 4.75
N ILE A 130 10.76 2.39 3.80
CA ILE A 130 10.98 1.92 2.44
C ILE A 130 12.00 0.78 2.56
N ILE A 131 11.51 -0.46 2.61
CA ILE A 131 12.39 -1.63 2.41
C ILE A 131 12.73 -1.61 0.93
N SER A 132 13.90 -1.03 0.63
CA SER A 132 14.60 -1.20 -0.64
C SER A 132 15.62 -2.30 -0.39
N ASP A 133 15.51 -3.38 -1.15
CA ASP A 133 16.53 -4.45 -1.20
C ASP A 133 17.85 -3.92 -1.79
#